data_AF-A0A1S4BKE9-F1
#
_entry.id   AF-A0A1S4BKE9-F1
#
_cell.length_a   1.000
_cell.length_b   1.000
_cell.length_c   1.000
_cell.angle_alpha   90.00
_cell.angle_beta   90.00
_cell.angle_gamma   90.00
#
_symmetry.space_group_name_H-M   'P 1'
#
loop_
_entity.id
_entity.type
_entity.pdbx_description
1 polymer ?
#
loop_
_entity_poly.entity_id
_entity_poly.type
_entity_poly.pdbx_seq_one_letter_code
_entity_poly.pdbx_strand_id
1 'polypeptide(L)'
;MLHLAGKLAPQSKLSLVSGPALQMQRELQWLRYIFVGVEEVKKFVPPSYWEFLDNADRPPHVVFTEEHDKLKTGGEKWMKDTSNSCTIAAALIATIAFAAAITVPGGNDEQSGLPIFSGNNIGFIIFAISNAASLFASSTSPLVFLSVLTSHHAEEDFLHALPSSLIL
;
A
#
# COMPACT_ATOMS: atom_id res chain seq x y z
N MET A 1 -14.81 21.96 -18.65
CA MET A 1 -13.86 22.13 -17.52
C MET A 1 -13.62 20.85 -16.74
N LEU A 2 -14.64 20.02 -16.45
CA LEU A 2 -14.42 18.83 -15.62
C LEU A 2 -13.53 17.76 -16.24
N HIS A 3 -13.48 17.65 -17.56
CA HIS A 3 -12.57 16.75 -18.26
C HIS A 3 -11.09 17.02 -17.93
N LEU A 4 -10.74 18.25 -17.52
CA LEU A 4 -9.37 18.59 -17.08
C LEU A 4 -8.98 17.87 -15.78
N ALA A 5 -9.96 17.48 -14.96
CA ALA A 5 -9.71 16.69 -13.76
C ALA A 5 -9.28 15.24 -14.08
N GLY A 6 -9.55 14.77 -15.30
CA GLY A 6 -9.07 13.48 -15.80
C GLY A 6 -7.67 13.54 -16.39
N LYS A 7 -7.10 14.73 -16.63
CA LYS A 7 -5.74 14.86 -17.19
C LYS A 7 -4.70 14.62 -16.11
N LEU A 8 -3.61 13.94 -16.48
CA LEU A 8 -2.49 13.70 -15.60
C LEU A 8 -1.89 15.02 -15.10
N ALA A 9 -1.61 15.09 -13.80
CA ALA A 9 -0.97 16.26 -13.21
C ALA A 9 0.40 16.57 -13.86
N PRO A 10 0.81 17.86 -13.96
CA PRO A 10 2.13 18.23 -14.43
C PRO A 10 3.22 17.52 -13.63
N GLN A 11 4.35 17.21 -14.28
CA GLN A 11 5.45 16.48 -13.65
C GLN A 11 5.97 17.14 -12.36
N SER A 12 5.95 18.47 -12.27
CA SER A 12 6.32 19.21 -11.05
C SER A 12 5.40 18.93 -9.85
N LYS A 13 4.14 18.56 -10.10
CA LYS A 13 3.20 18.13 -9.07
C LYS A 13 3.28 16.62 -8.84
N LEU A 14 3.44 15.84 -9.91
CA LEU A 14 3.55 14.38 -9.83
C LEU A 14 4.78 13.94 -9.01
N SER A 15 5.92 14.60 -9.20
CA SER A 15 7.18 14.29 -8.50
C SER A 15 7.19 14.60 -7.00
N LEU A 16 6.18 15.29 -6.48
CA LEU A 16 6.03 15.52 -5.02
C LEU A 16 5.77 14.23 -4.25
N VAL A 17 5.32 13.17 -4.92
CA VAL A 17 5.07 11.86 -4.31
C VAL A 17 6.06 10.85 -4.85
N SER A 18 6.63 10.06 -3.95
CA SER A 18 7.66 9.08 -4.27
C SER A 18 7.04 7.79 -4.80
N GLY A 19 7.50 7.34 -5.97
CA GLY A 19 7.07 6.07 -6.56
C GLY A 19 5.74 6.15 -7.34
N PRO A 20 5.64 5.43 -8.46
CA PRO A 20 4.50 5.52 -9.37
C PRO A 20 3.18 5.00 -8.74
N ALA A 21 3.24 4.06 -7.81
CA ALA A 21 2.05 3.56 -7.11
C ALA A 21 1.43 4.62 -6.19
N LEU A 22 2.25 5.33 -5.42
CA LEU A 22 1.78 6.41 -4.55
C LEU A 22 1.31 7.62 -5.37
N GLN A 23 1.97 7.89 -6.50
CA GLN A 23 1.51 8.89 -7.46
C GLN A 23 0.11 8.53 -7.98
N MET A 24 -0.10 7.28 -8.42
CA MET A 24 -1.40 6.79 -8.88
C MET A 24 -2.48 6.90 -7.79
N GLN A 25 -2.15 6.51 -6.55
CA GLN A 25 -3.05 6.63 -5.41
C GLN A 25 -3.50 8.07 -5.19
N ARG A 26 -2.59 9.04 -5.27
CA ARG A 26 -2.93 10.45 -5.10
C ARG A 26 -3.82 10.96 -6.24
N GLU A 27 -3.53 10.62 -7.49
CA GLU A 27 -4.36 11.03 -8.63
C GLU A 27 -5.79 10.44 -8.52
N LEU A 28 -5.93 9.22 -8.01
CA LEU A 28 -7.25 8.61 -7.71
C LEU A 28 -8.00 9.37 -6.60
N GLN A 29 -7.30 9.73 -5.51
CA GLN A 29 -7.89 10.55 -4.43
C GLN A 29 -8.30 11.95 -4.91
N TRP A 30 -7.51 12.53 -5.82
CA TRP A 30 -7.81 13.82 -6.43
C TRP A 30 -9.06 13.74 -7.32
N LEU A 31 -9.15 12.74 -8.18
CA LEU A 31 -10.33 12.50 -9.03
C LEU A 31 -11.58 12.30 -8.16
N ARG A 32 -11.46 11.52 -7.08
CA ARG A 32 -12.51 11.30 -6.08
C ARG A 32 -12.97 12.61 -5.44
N TYR A 33 -12.04 13.42 -4.93
CA TYR A 33 -12.34 14.69 -4.28
C TYR A 33 -13.09 15.64 -5.23
N ILE A 34 -12.63 15.74 -6.48
CA ILE A 34 -13.29 16.55 -7.50
C ILE A 34 -14.68 16.01 -7.80
N PHE A 35 -14.84 14.70 -8.00
CA PHE A 35 -16.13 14.10 -8.34
C PHE A 35 -17.18 14.38 -7.24
N VAL A 36 -16.82 14.16 -5.97
CA VAL A 36 -17.69 14.46 -4.81
C VAL A 36 -18.02 15.95 -4.74
N GLY A 37 -17.02 16.82 -4.89
CA GLY A 37 -17.23 18.27 -4.89
C GLY A 37 -18.15 18.74 -6.02
N VAL A 38 -18.06 18.12 -7.19
CA VAL A 38 -18.92 18.44 -8.34
C VAL A 38 -20.35 17.97 -8.11
N GLU A 39 -20.54 16.81 -7.48
CA GLU A 39 -21.86 16.27 -7.18
C GLU A 39 -22.65 17.17 -6.23
N GLU A 40 -21.96 17.79 -5.27
CA GLU A 40 -22.54 18.80 -4.40
C GLU A 40 -22.89 20.10 -5.14
N VAL A 41 -22.02 20.57 -6.03
CA VAL A 41 -22.25 21.80 -6.80
C VAL A 41 -23.35 21.64 -7.85
N LYS A 42 -23.53 20.44 -8.44
CA LYS A 42 -24.60 20.12 -9.40
C LYS A 42 -26.00 20.45 -8.89
N LYS A 43 -26.21 20.38 -7.56
CA LYS A 43 -27.50 20.69 -6.92
C LYS A 43 -27.91 22.16 -7.10
N PHE A 44 -26.95 23.04 -7.40
CA PHE A 44 -27.15 24.49 -7.46
C PHE A 44 -26.89 25.09 -8.85
N VAL A 45 -26.48 24.29 -9.84
CA VAL A 45 -26.02 24.79 -11.16
C VAL A 45 -26.77 24.09 -12.32
N PRO A 46 -27.26 24.84 -13.33
CA PRO A 46 -27.96 24.28 -14.49
C PRO A 46 -27.14 23.25 -15.29
N PRO A 47 -27.78 22.23 -15.89
CA PRO A 47 -27.14 21.15 -16.66
C PRO A 47 -26.10 21.57 -17.70
N SER A 48 -26.30 22.71 -18.36
CA SER A 48 -25.42 23.24 -19.40
C SER A 48 -24.01 23.60 -18.92
N TYR A 49 -23.80 23.79 -17.61
CA TYR A 49 -22.48 24.17 -17.06
C TYR A 49 -21.60 22.98 -16.69
N TRP A 50 -22.16 21.78 -16.64
CA TRP A 50 -21.46 20.57 -16.20
C TRP A 50 -21.49 19.45 -17.24
N GLU A 51 -21.73 19.79 -18.52
CA GLU A 51 -21.47 18.88 -19.63
C GLU A 51 -20.05 18.30 -19.49
N PHE A 52 -19.99 16.99 -19.27
CA PHE A 52 -18.83 16.28 -18.73
C PHE A 52 -17.76 15.98 -19.76
N LEU A 53 -17.94 16.43 -20.99
CA LEU A 53 -17.21 15.90 -22.10
C LEU A 53 -15.96 16.73 -22.41
N ASP A 54 -14.92 16.04 -22.84
CA ASP A 54 -13.76 16.62 -23.50
C ASP A 54 -14.17 17.14 -24.90
N ASN A 55 -13.29 17.88 -25.58
CA ASN A 55 -13.52 18.39 -26.94
C ASN A 55 -13.82 17.30 -28.00
N ALA A 56 -13.63 16.02 -27.63
CA ALA A 56 -13.91 14.83 -28.42
C ALA A 56 -15.12 14.03 -27.89
N ASP A 57 -16.03 14.67 -27.14
CA ASP A 57 -17.21 14.06 -26.54
C ASP A 57 -16.91 12.88 -25.57
N ARG A 58 -15.73 12.87 -24.95
CA ARG A 58 -15.30 11.81 -24.02
C ARG A 58 -15.56 12.17 -22.57
N PRO A 59 -16.08 11.24 -21.74
CA PRO A 59 -16.29 11.49 -20.32
C PRO A 59 -14.97 11.49 -19.53
N PRO A 60 -14.91 12.15 -18.36
CA PRO A 60 -13.65 12.37 -17.64
C PRO A 60 -12.99 11.09 -17.13
N HIS A 61 -13.76 10.04 -16.88
CA HIS A 61 -13.22 8.74 -16.45
C HIS A 61 -12.44 8.04 -17.56
N VAL A 62 -12.87 8.15 -18.83
CA VAL A 62 -12.13 7.61 -19.98
C VAL A 62 -10.81 8.35 -20.16
N VAL A 63 -10.85 9.70 -20.09
CA VAL A 63 -9.65 10.53 -20.15
C VAL A 63 -8.67 10.18 -19.02
N PHE A 64 -9.18 9.96 -17.81
CA PHE A 64 -8.37 9.54 -16.67
C PHE A 64 -7.68 8.19 -16.92
N THR A 65 -8.43 7.17 -17.35
CA THR A 65 -7.87 5.84 -17.61
C THR A 65 -6.76 5.88 -18.67
N GLU A 66 -6.97 6.62 -19.76
CA GLU A 66 -5.97 6.73 -20.84
C GLU A 66 -4.71 7.49 -20.40
N GLU A 67 -4.87 8.66 -19.76
CA GLU A 67 -3.74 9.50 -19.35
C GLU A 67 -2.90 8.86 -18.23
N HIS A 68 -3.51 8.00 -17.40
CA HIS A 68 -2.86 7.35 -16.27
C HIS A 68 -2.42 5.90 -16.54
N ASP A 69 -2.59 5.36 -17.75
CA ASP A 69 -2.25 3.97 -18.08
C ASP A 69 -0.77 3.61 -17.79
N LYS A 70 0.14 4.50 -18.20
CA LYS A 70 1.58 4.35 -17.92
C LYS A 70 1.89 4.41 -16.42
N LEU A 71 1.16 5.25 -15.69
CA LEU A 71 1.34 5.40 -14.24
C LEU A 71 0.80 4.18 -13.50
N LYS A 72 -0.34 3.63 -13.93
CA LYS A 72 -0.90 2.37 -13.44
C LYS A 72 0.09 1.23 -13.63
N THR A 73 0.57 1.03 -14.87
CA THR A 73 1.54 -0.04 -15.18
C THR A 73 2.83 0.12 -14.39
N GLY A 74 3.34 1.36 -14.26
CA GLY A 74 4.49 1.66 -13.42
C GLY A 74 4.25 1.38 -11.94
N GLY A 75 3.06 1.69 -11.44
CA GLY A 75 2.63 1.44 -10.07
C GLY A 75 2.55 -0.05 -9.75
N GLU A 76 1.92 -0.83 -10.63
CA GLU A 76 1.85 -2.30 -10.50
C GLU A 76 3.25 -2.92 -10.45
N LYS A 77 4.15 -2.49 -11.34
CA LYS A 77 5.54 -2.96 -11.32
C LYS A 77 6.24 -2.58 -10.02
N TRP A 78 6.13 -1.32 -9.60
CA TRP A 78 6.75 -0.84 -8.37
C TRP A 78 6.25 -1.60 -7.13
N MET A 79 4.95 -1.89 -7.06
CA MET A 79 4.38 -2.69 -5.96
C MET A 79 4.91 -4.13 -5.98
N LYS A 80 5.00 -4.77 -7.15
CA LYS A 80 5.56 -6.12 -7.30
C LYS A 80 7.03 -6.18 -6.88
N ASP A 81 7.85 -5.25 -7.38
CA ASP A 81 9.28 -5.18 -7.07
C ASP A 81 9.53 -4.91 -5.57
N THR A 82 8.74 -4.01 -4.98
CA THR A 82 8.80 -3.69 -3.55
C THR A 82 8.35 -4.86 -2.69
N SER A 83 7.25 -5.52 -3.05
CA SER A 83 6.75 -6.71 -2.34
C SER A 83 7.76 -7.85 -2.37
N ASN A 84 8.41 -8.09 -3.51
CA ASN A 84 9.44 -9.12 -3.62
C ASN A 84 10.65 -8.80 -2.73
N SER A 85 11.13 -7.56 -2.80
CA SER A 85 12.25 -7.09 -1.97
C SER A 85 11.94 -7.17 -0.47
N CYS A 86 10.72 -6.78 -0.07
CA CYS A 86 10.24 -6.88 1.31
C CYS A 86 10.10 -8.34 1.77
N THR A 87 9.62 -9.23 0.90
CA THR A 87 9.50 -10.67 1.20
C THR A 87 10.86 -11.30 1.44
N ILE A 88 11.87 -10.95 0.63
CA ILE A 88 13.25 -11.41 0.82
C ILE A 88 13.80 -10.89 2.16
N ALA A 89 13.63 -9.59 2.45
CA ALA A 89 14.08 -9.01 3.71
C ALA A 89 13.37 -9.64 4.93
N ALA A 90 12.06 -9.89 4.82
CA ALA A 90 11.29 -10.59 5.84
C ALA A 90 11.85 -12.01 6.06
N ALA A 91 12.01 -12.80 5.00
CA ALA A 91 12.57 -14.14 5.09
C ALA A 91 13.96 -14.16 5.77
N LEU A 92 14.82 -13.18 5.49
CA LEU A 92 16.11 -13.03 6.15
C LEU A 92 15.95 -12.73 7.65
N ILE A 93 15.09 -11.78 8.01
CA ILE A 93 14.79 -11.45 9.42
C ILE A 93 14.23 -12.66 10.17
N ALA A 94 13.29 -13.40 9.55
CA ALA A 94 12.71 -14.59 10.15
C ALA A 94 13.77 -15.67 10.39
N THR A 95 14.67 -15.87 9.44
CA THR A 95 15.78 -16.83 9.56
C THR A 95 16.72 -16.46 10.72
N ILE A 96 17.10 -15.18 10.82
CA ILE A 96 17.98 -14.69 11.89
C ILE A 96 17.29 -14.80 13.26
N ALA A 97 16.03 -14.38 13.36
CA ALA A 97 15.27 -14.43 14.59
C ALA A 97 14.97 -15.87 15.03
N PHE A 98 14.72 -16.78 14.09
CA PHE A 98 14.56 -18.20 14.38
C PHE A 98 15.87 -18.82 14.89
N ALA A 99 16.99 -18.53 14.24
CA ALA A 99 18.31 -18.95 14.71
C ALA A 99 18.57 -18.43 16.14
N ALA A 100 18.30 -17.16 16.40
CA ALA A 100 18.45 -16.57 17.73
C ALA A 100 17.50 -17.20 18.79
N ALA A 101 16.32 -17.68 18.38
CA ALA A 101 15.40 -18.39 19.27
C ALA A 101 15.94 -19.75 19.71
N ILE A 102 16.63 -20.48 18.83
CA ILE A 102 17.21 -21.80 19.13
C ILE A 102 18.59 -21.70 19.78
N THR A 103 19.37 -20.67 19.42
CA THR A 103 20.68 -20.36 20.03
C THR A 103 20.54 -19.14 20.94
N VAL A 104 19.78 -19.30 22.02
CA VAL A 104 19.54 -18.22 22.98
C VAL A 104 20.86 -17.68 23.54
N PRO A 105 20.95 -16.35 23.80
CA PRO A 105 22.12 -15.76 24.42
C PRO A 105 22.44 -16.45 25.76
N GLY A 106 23.70 -16.81 25.96
CA GLY A 106 24.14 -17.55 27.16
C GLY A 106 23.94 -19.06 27.10
N GLY A 107 23.20 -19.58 26.12
CA GLY A 107 22.93 -21.01 25.99
C GLY A 107 21.90 -21.54 26.98
N ASN A 108 21.74 -22.86 26.96
CA ASN A 108 20.85 -23.58 27.87
C ASN A 108 21.68 -24.27 28.95
N ASP A 109 21.13 -24.33 30.16
CA ASP A 109 21.72 -25.09 31.25
C ASP A 109 21.68 -26.59 30.92
N GLU A 110 22.82 -27.27 31.04
CA GLU A 110 22.98 -28.67 30.62
C GLU A 110 22.13 -29.65 31.47
N GLN A 111 21.75 -29.26 32.69
CA GLN A 111 20.95 -30.10 33.58
C GLN A 111 19.44 -29.86 33.43
N SER A 112 19.00 -28.61 33.36
CA SER A 112 17.57 -28.26 33.26
C SER A 112 17.06 -28.07 31.83
N GLY A 113 17.95 -27.86 30.86
CA GLY A 113 17.60 -27.54 29.47
C GLY A 113 17.01 -26.13 29.29
N LEU A 114 16.91 -25.33 30.35
CA LEU A 114 16.34 -23.99 30.32
C LEU A 114 17.41 -22.95 29.93
N PRO A 115 17.04 -21.84 29.28
CA PRO A 115 17.97 -20.75 29.00
C PRO A 115 18.62 -20.26 30.30
N ILE A 116 19.95 -20.13 30.31
CA ILE A 116 20.73 -19.79 31.52
C ILE A 116 20.30 -18.42 32.09
N PHE A 117 19.85 -17.50 31.23
CA PHE A 117 19.34 -16.18 31.62
C PHE A 117 17.82 -16.11 31.88
N SER A 118 17.12 -17.25 31.97
CA SER A 118 15.68 -17.29 32.30
C SER A 118 15.37 -16.68 33.68
N GLY A 119 16.36 -16.66 34.59
CA GLY A 119 16.23 -16.06 35.92
C GLY A 119 16.34 -14.53 35.91
N ASN A 120 15.19 -13.85 35.81
CA ASN A 120 14.97 -12.41 36.04
C ASN A 120 16.01 -11.44 35.42
N ASN A 121 16.59 -11.81 34.27
CA ASN A 121 17.48 -10.93 33.52
C ASN A 121 16.66 -10.07 32.55
N ILE A 122 16.61 -8.77 32.81
CA ILE A 122 15.87 -7.79 31.99
C ILE A 122 16.31 -7.84 30.52
N GLY A 123 17.61 -8.07 30.25
CA GLY A 123 18.13 -8.18 28.88
C GLY A 123 17.58 -9.38 28.13
N PHE A 124 17.39 -10.53 28.81
CA PHE A 124 16.82 -11.73 28.20
C PHE A 124 15.33 -11.56 27.89
N ILE A 125 14.57 -10.87 28.75
CA ILE A 125 13.15 -10.57 28.50
C ILE A 125 13.00 -9.65 27.28
N ILE A 126 13.80 -8.58 27.20
CA ILE A 126 13.78 -7.66 26.04
C ILE A 126 14.14 -8.42 24.76
N PHE A 127 15.17 -9.27 24.81
CA PHE A 127 15.56 -10.14 23.70
C PHE A 127 14.41 -11.05 23.26
N ALA A 128 13.79 -11.79 24.19
CA ALA A 128 12.72 -12.73 23.89
C ALA A 128 11.49 -12.05 23.27
N ILE A 129 11.07 -10.91 23.83
CA ILE A 129 9.94 -10.12 23.30
C ILE A 129 10.27 -9.59 21.91
N SER A 130 11.47 -9.05 21.71
CA SER A 130 11.88 -8.48 20.42
C SER A 130 12.00 -9.56 19.35
N ASN A 131 12.54 -10.72 19.70
CA ASN A 131 12.69 -11.86 18.80
C ASN A 131 11.33 -12.43 18.38
N ALA A 132 10.39 -12.57 19.33
CA ALA A 132 9.02 -12.98 19.04
C ALA A 132 8.31 -11.95 18.13
N ALA A 133 8.38 -10.66 18.47
CA ALA A 133 7.77 -9.60 17.67
C ALA A 133 8.34 -9.57 16.24
N SER A 134 9.65 -9.77 16.09
CA SER A 134 10.34 -9.85 14.80
C SER A 134 9.83 -11.03 13.96
N LEU A 135 9.68 -12.21 14.56
CA LEU A 135 9.16 -13.41 13.87
C LEU A 135 7.70 -13.21 13.43
N PHE A 136 6.84 -12.70 14.31
CA PHE A 136 5.43 -12.45 13.98
C PHE A 136 5.29 -11.42 12.86
N ALA A 137 5.99 -10.28 12.98
CA ALA A 137 5.95 -9.23 11.98
C ALA A 137 6.50 -9.71 10.64
N SER A 138 7.61 -10.44 10.64
CA SER A 138 8.23 -10.97 9.43
C SER A 138 7.34 -12.03 8.74
N SER A 139 6.74 -12.94 9.50
CA SER A 139 5.85 -13.96 8.91
C SER A 139 4.55 -13.35 8.36
N THR A 140 4.02 -12.31 9.01
CA THR A 140 2.74 -11.68 8.63
C THR A 140 2.91 -10.69 7.47
N SER A 141 4.04 -9.99 7.37
CA SER A 141 4.25 -8.94 6.36
C SER A 141 4.04 -9.43 4.90
N PRO A 142 4.65 -10.54 4.43
CA PRO A 142 4.42 -11.07 3.09
C PRO A 142 2.96 -11.47 2.84
N LEU A 143 2.26 -11.98 3.86
CA LEU A 143 0.85 -12.35 3.76
C LEU A 143 -0.04 -11.12 3.56
N VAL A 144 0.25 -10.02 4.25
CA VAL A 144 -0.47 -8.75 4.07
C VAL A 144 -0.21 -8.18 2.67
N PHE A 145 1.05 -8.20 2.21
CA PHE A 145 1.38 -7.75 0.86
C PHE A 145 0.70 -8.59 -0.22
N LEU A 146 0.71 -9.92 -0.08
CA LEU A 146 -0.01 -10.83 -0.98
C LEU A 146 -1.52 -10.56 -0.94
N SER A 147 -2.10 -10.39 0.25
CA SER A 147 -3.52 -10.06 0.41
C SER A 147 -3.89 -8.77 -0.34
N VAL A 148 -3.06 -7.73 -0.27
CA VAL A 148 -3.27 -6.47 -1.00
C VAL A 148 -3.15 -6.68 -2.51
N LEU A 149 -2.14 -7.42 -2.98
CA LEU A 149 -1.93 -7.70 -4.41
C LEU A 149 -3.03 -8.59 -5.01
N THR A 150 -3.51 -9.58 -4.26
CA THR A 150 -4.59 -10.49 -4.68
C THR A 150 -5.94 -9.80 -4.64
N SER A 151 -6.22 -8.95 -3.64
CA SER A 151 -7.43 -8.12 -3.59
C SER A 151 -7.55 -7.24 -4.84
N HIS A 152 -6.44 -6.67 -5.32
CA HIS A 152 -6.42 -5.84 -6.53
C HIS A 152 -6.73 -6.61 -7.82
N HIS A 153 -6.50 -7.93 -7.89
CA HIS A 153 -6.84 -8.73 -9.08
C HIS A 153 -8.33 -9.14 -9.13
N ALA A 154 -9.04 -9.07 -8.00
CA ALA A 154 -10.50 -9.22 -7.95
C ALA A 154 -11.23 -7.89 -8.22
N GLU A 155 -10.48 -6.82 -8.47
CA GLU A 155 -10.93 -5.43 -8.53
C GLU A 155 -11.09 -4.93 -9.98
N GLU A 156 -11.44 -5.83 -10.89
CA GLU A 156 -12.02 -5.48 -12.21
C GLU A 156 -13.47 -4.92 -12.10
N ASP A 157 -14.11 -5.06 -10.93
CA ASP A 157 -15.44 -4.47 -10.63
C ASP A 157 -15.38 -3.15 -9.81
N PHE A 158 -14.19 -2.62 -9.55
CA PHE A 158 -13.95 -1.63 -8.49
C PHE A 158 -13.95 -0.16 -8.93
N LEU A 159 -14.36 0.14 -10.16
CA LEU A 159 -14.80 1.49 -10.51
C LEU A 159 -16.03 1.93 -9.68
N HIS A 160 -16.74 0.98 -9.04
CA HIS A 160 -17.86 1.26 -8.13
C HIS A 160 -17.57 1.06 -6.64
N ALA A 161 -16.57 0.23 -6.25
CA ALA A 161 -16.39 -0.26 -4.87
C ALA A 161 -15.19 0.34 -4.11
N LEU A 162 -14.58 1.41 -4.63
CA LEU A 162 -13.51 2.16 -3.97
C LEU A 162 -13.93 3.21 -2.89
N PRO A 163 -15.12 3.20 -2.22
CA PRO A 163 -15.41 4.24 -1.23
C PRO A 163 -14.93 4.02 0.21
N SER A 164 -14.26 2.93 0.63
CA SER A 164 -14.02 2.75 2.09
C SER A 164 -12.73 2.07 2.59
N SER A 165 -11.85 1.50 1.78
CA SER A 165 -10.72 0.70 2.31
C SER A 165 -9.38 1.41 2.45
N LEU A 166 -9.28 2.70 2.08
CA LEU A 166 -8.07 3.51 2.23
C LEU A 166 -8.26 4.69 3.19
N ILE A 167 -8.94 4.42 4.31
CA ILE A 167 -8.85 5.21 5.52
C ILE A 167 -8.05 4.35 6.50
N LEU A 168 -6.79 4.72 6.71
CA LEU A 168 -6.11 4.43 7.97
C LEU A 168 -6.63 5.43 9.02
#